data_AF-A0A2T1D2G8-F1
#
_entry.id   AF-A0A2T1D2G8-F1
#
_cell.length_a   1.000
_cell.length_b   1.000
_cell.length_c   1.000
_cell.angle_alpha   90.00
_cell.angle_beta   90.00
_cell.angle_gamma   90.00
#
_symmetry.space_group_name_H-M   'P 1'
#
loop_
_entity.id
_entity.type
_entity.pdbx_description
1 polymer ?
#
loop_
_entity_poly.entity_id
_entity_poly.type
_entity_poly.pdbx_seq_one_letter_code
_entity_poly.pdbx_strand_id
1 'polypeptide(L)'
;MFTHVKPTVRHIVPENLQGRSLMKVVYVVLEPQYQSALSAAVRAINKKNPNLAIEISGYLIEELRSPENYEAFKRDVADANVFIASLIFIEDLAEKVVAAVEPLRDSLDVAVVFPSMPGVMRLNKMGTFSMAQLGQSKSAIGEFMKKRKEKSGSSFQDGMLKLLQTLPKVLKYLPIDKAQDARNFMLSFQYWLGGSQENLENFLLMLSQKYVFKGQEQLTFQEPVVYQDMGIWHPLAPSMFDDVKGYLNWYNARTDISSDLKDPLALCIGLVLQRTHLVTGDDAHYVAIVQEFEAMGARVIPIFAGGLDFSKPVETFFLEVGPKGLAPLPIVDAVVSLTGFALVGGPAKQDHPKAIETLKKLNCPYMVALPLVFQTTEEWENSDLGLHPIQVALQVAIPELDGAIEPIILSGRDGATGKAIALQDRVETISQRAMK
;
A
#
# COMPACT_ATOMS: atom_id res chain seq x y z
N MET A 1 22.75 -1.00 -13.65
CA MET A 1 22.25 0.39 -13.49
C MET A 1 20.93 0.28 -12.75
N PHE A 2 20.87 0.78 -11.52
CA PHE A 2 19.62 0.87 -10.75
C PHE A 2 18.91 2.13 -11.22
N THR A 3 17.72 1.99 -11.80
CA THR A 3 16.77 3.02 -12.29
C THR A 3 17.35 4.39 -12.67
N HIS A 4 17.24 4.77 -13.94
CA HIS A 4 17.64 6.09 -14.45
C HIS A 4 16.65 7.21 -14.10
N VAL A 5 15.54 6.89 -13.42
CA VAL A 5 14.56 7.92 -13.02
C VAL A 5 15.22 8.92 -12.09
N LYS A 6 15.48 10.12 -12.62
CA LYS A 6 16.08 11.21 -11.85
C LYS A 6 15.10 11.67 -10.75
N PRO A 7 15.57 11.93 -9.51
CA PRO A 7 14.76 12.50 -8.43
C PRO A 7 14.04 13.80 -8.82
N THR A 8 14.53 14.50 -9.85
CA THR A 8 13.97 15.76 -10.35
C THR A 8 12.52 15.69 -10.82
N VAL A 9 11.98 14.51 -11.16
CA VAL A 9 10.54 14.35 -11.48
C VAL A 9 9.66 14.38 -10.20
N ARG A 10 10.29 14.16 -9.04
CA ARG A 10 9.63 13.86 -7.75
C ARG A 10 9.89 14.94 -6.69
N HIS A 11 10.59 15.99 -7.11
CA HIS A 11 10.71 17.23 -6.37
C HIS A 11 9.66 18.20 -6.90
N ILE A 12 8.68 18.53 -6.06
CA ILE A 12 7.61 19.47 -6.42
C ILE A 12 7.81 20.73 -5.59
N VAL A 13 8.02 21.84 -6.30
CA VAL A 13 8.15 23.18 -5.72
C VAL A 13 6.89 23.97 -6.08
N PRO A 14 6.32 24.77 -5.16
CA PRO A 14 5.24 25.68 -5.50
C PRO A 14 5.71 26.72 -6.54
N GLU A 15 4.89 27.00 -7.56
CA GLU A 15 5.23 27.97 -8.60
C GLU A 15 5.56 29.37 -8.05
N ASN A 16 4.91 29.75 -6.94
CA ASN A 16 5.17 30.98 -6.19
C ASN A 16 4.61 30.83 -4.76
N LEU A 17 5.13 31.60 -3.81
CA LEU A 17 4.63 31.55 -2.43
C LEU A 17 3.44 32.49 -2.19
N GLN A 18 3.36 33.64 -2.86
CA GLN A 18 2.24 34.60 -2.69
C GLN A 18 1.95 34.96 -1.21
N GLY A 19 2.98 34.99 -0.36
CA GLY A 19 2.84 35.27 1.08
C GLY A 19 2.40 34.09 1.95
N ARG A 20 2.25 32.90 1.36
CA ARG A 20 1.93 31.65 2.08
C ARG A 20 3.11 31.14 2.89
N SER A 21 2.80 30.43 3.97
CA SER A 21 3.77 29.63 4.72
C SER A 21 4.27 28.47 3.86
N LEU A 22 5.57 28.19 3.86
CA LEU A 22 6.17 27.07 3.10
C LEU A 22 6.52 25.91 4.02
N MET A 23 5.84 24.77 3.87
CA MET A 23 6.21 23.52 4.53
C MET A 23 7.06 22.65 3.59
N LYS A 24 8.22 22.19 4.08
CA LYS A 24 9.12 21.28 3.36
C LYS A 24 8.94 19.85 3.86
N VAL A 25 8.70 18.93 2.93
CA VAL A 25 8.38 17.54 3.21
C VAL A 25 9.37 16.62 2.51
N VAL A 26 9.90 15.63 3.22
CA VAL A 26 10.69 14.54 2.63
C VAL A 26 10.01 13.22 2.93
N TYR A 27 9.86 12.37 1.91
CA TYR A 27 9.35 11.01 2.11
C TYR A 27 10.24 9.92 1.53
N VAL A 28 10.27 8.77 2.22
CA VAL A 28 10.87 7.52 1.74
C VAL A 28 9.84 6.40 1.84
N VAL A 29 9.45 5.82 0.71
CA VAL A 29 8.42 4.77 0.67
C VAL A 29 8.85 3.59 -0.19
N LEU A 30 8.24 2.42 0.04
CA LEU A 30 8.35 1.27 -0.86
C LEU A 30 7.32 1.33 -1.99
N GLU A 31 6.12 1.80 -1.68
CA GLU A 31 4.95 1.76 -2.56
C GLU A 31 4.86 2.99 -3.47
N PRO A 32 5.06 2.86 -4.79
CA PRO A 32 5.04 3.99 -5.73
C PRO A 32 3.67 4.68 -5.87
N GLN A 33 2.58 3.98 -5.60
CA GLN A 33 1.21 4.51 -5.63
C GLN A 33 1.00 5.62 -4.57
N TYR A 34 1.67 5.54 -3.42
CA TYR A 34 1.66 6.64 -2.45
C TYR A 34 2.44 7.85 -2.94
N GLN A 35 3.48 7.65 -3.76
CA GLN A 35 4.22 8.75 -4.36
C GLN A 35 3.32 9.56 -5.32
N SER A 36 2.56 8.90 -6.19
CA SER A 36 1.68 9.60 -7.14
C SER A 36 0.54 10.31 -6.41
N ALA A 37 -0.06 9.68 -5.38
CA ALA A 37 -1.10 10.27 -4.56
C ALA A 37 -0.61 11.46 -3.72
N LEU A 38 0.58 11.38 -3.10
CA LEU A 38 1.22 12.51 -2.40
C LEU A 38 1.51 13.66 -3.36
N SER A 39 2.03 13.36 -4.55
CA SER A 39 2.31 14.36 -5.58
C SER A 39 1.03 15.10 -6.00
N ALA A 40 -0.07 14.37 -6.19
CA ALA A 40 -1.38 14.95 -6.50
C ALA A 40 -1.89 15.83 -5.35
N ALA A 41 -1.79 15.37 -4.10
CA ALA A 41 -2.19 16.12 -2.91
C ALA A 41 -1.39 17.43 -2.76
N VAL A 42 -0.07 17.39 -2.91
CA VAL A 42 0.79 18.59 -2.84
C VAL A 42 0.45 19.56 -3.96
N ARG A 43 0.28 19.10 -5.20
CA ARG A 43 -0.13 19.96 -6.32
C ARG A 43 -1.49 20.62 -6.08
N ALA A 44 -2.45 19.88 -5.52
CA ALA A 44 -3.76 20.41 -5.19
C ALA A 44 -3.70 21.48 -4.08
N ILE A 45 -2.94 21.24 -3.01
CA ILE A 45 -2.70 22.22 -1.95
C ILE A 45 -2.02 23.47 -2.52
N ASN A 46 -0.94 23.30 -3.29
CA ASN A 46 -0.20 24.42 -3.89
C ASN A 46 -1.05 25.27 -4.83
N LYS A 47 -2.05 24.66 -5.48
CA LYS A 47 -2.98 25.36 -6.39
C LYS A 47 -4.12 26.06 -5.67
N LYS A 48 -4.65 25.48 -4.57
CA LYS A 48 -5.93 25.89 -3.97
C LYS A 48 -5.81 26.53 -2.60
N ASN A 49 -4.81 26.17 -1.80
CA ASN A 49 -4.72 26.64 -0.42
C ASN A 49 -4.12 28.06 -0.37
N PRO A 50 -4.84 29.05 0.18
CA PRO A 50 -4.40 30.44 0.20
C PRO A 50 -3.34 30.76 1.26
N ASN A 51 -3.07 29.83 2.18
CA ASN A 51 -2.23 30.08 3.36
C ASN A 51 -1.00 29.17 3.44
N LEU A 52 -1.06 28.00 2.78
CA LEU A 52 0.00 27.00 2.79
C LEU A 52 0.49 26.70 1.36
N ALA A 53 1.81 26.65 1.22
CA ALA A 53 2.50 26.03 0.11
C ALA A 53 3.36 24.88 0.66
N ILE A 54 3.53 23.84 -0.15
CA ILE A 54 4.30 22.65 0.19
C ILE A 54 5.35 22.42 -0.89
N GLU A 55 6.59 22.29 -0.46
CA GLU A 55 7.68 21.72 -1.24
C GLU A 55 7.89 20.29 -0.78
N ILE A 56 7.99 19.34 -1.71
CA ILE A 56 8.14 17.92 -1.37
C ILE A 56 9.24 17.27 -2.21
N SER A 57 10.11 16.51 -1.55
CA SER A 57 11.09 15.62 -2.15
C SER A 57 10.80 14.17 -1.78
N GLY A 58 10.85 13.29 -2.77
CA GLY A 58 10.44 11.90 -2.63
C GLY A 58 11.43 10.89 -3.17
N TYR A 59 11.65 9.81 -2.41
CA TYR A 59 12.54 8.71 -2.78
C TYR A 59 11.84 7.37 -2.59
N LEU A 60 11.99 6.46 -3.55
CA LEU A 60 11.71 5.06 -3.28
C LEU A 60 12.89 4.48 -2.52
N ILE A 61 12.62 3.59 -1.57
CA ILE A 61 13.65 3.07 -0.66
C ILE A 61 14.86 2.50 -1.42
N GLU A 62 14.62 1.75 -2.50
CA GLU A 62 15.67 1.15 -3.35
C GLU A 62 16.56 2.18 -4.05
N GLU A 63 16.07 3.40 -4.27
CA GLU A 63 16.84 4.46 -4.94
C GLU A 63 17.94 5.02 -4.06
N LEU A 64 17.83 4.84 -2.74
CA LEU A 64 18.88 5.19 -1.78
C LEU A 64 20.10 4.25 -1.86
N ARG A 65 20.07 3.26 -2.76
CA ARG A 65 21.29 2.52 -3.16
C ARG A 65 22.26 3.41 -3.93
N SER A 66 21.76 4.33 -4.76
CA SER A 66 22.60 5.30 -5.48
C SER A 66 23.26 6.27 -4.50
N PRO A 67 24.59 6.44 -4.54
CA PRO A 67 25.27 7.45 -3.75
C PRO A 67 24.73 8.86 -4.02
N GLU A 68 24.43 9.19 -5.27
CA GLU A 68 23.93 10.51 -5.68
C GLU A 68 22.56 10.81 -5.05
N ASN A 69 21.63 9.85 -5.12
CA ASN A 69 20.31 9.97 -4.51
C ASN A 69 20.38 10.03 -2.99
N TYR A 70 21.29 9.26 -2.38
CA TYR A 70 21.49 9.29 -0.94
C TYR A 70 22.06 10.64 -0.45
N GLU A 71 22.98 11.25 -1.21
CA GLU A 71 23.48 12.60 -0.92
C GLU A 71 22.41 13.69 -1.13
N ALA A 72 21.52 13.53 -2.11
CA ALA A 72 20.35 14.40 -2.28
C ALA A 72 19.39 14.26 -1.10
N PHE A 73 19.04 13.02 -0.73
CA PHE A 73 18.18 12.71 0.40
C PHE A 73 18.69 13.34 1.71
N LYS A 74 19.98 13.21 2.03
CA LYS A 74 20.55 13.84 3.23
C LYS A 74 20.41 15.36 3.24
N ARG A 75 20.59 16.02 2.08
CA ARG A 75 20.42 17.47 1.95
C ARG A 75 18.98 17.89 2.15
N ASP A 76 18.04 17.15 1.54
CA ASP A 76 16.62 17.45 1.67
C ASP A 76 16.14 17.27 3.11
N VAL A 77 16.56 16.19 3.81
CA VAL A 77 16.18 15.96 5.22
C VAL A 77 16.74 17.05 6.14
N ALA A 78 17.91 17.61 5.84
CA ALA A 78 18.51 18.69 6.62
C ALA A 78 17.71 20.00 6.59
N ASP A 79 16.87 20.19 5.57
CA ASP A 79 16.06 21.39 5.35
C ASP A 79 14.55 21.10 5.49
N ALA A 80 14.17 19.89 5.91
CA ALA A 80 12.77 19.48 6.00
C ALA A 80 12.09 19.94 7.31
N ASN A 81 10.79 20.25 7.22
CA ASN A 81 9.91 20.33 8.39
C ASN A 81 9.37 18.95 8.76
N VAL A 82 9.01 18.17 7.74
CA VAL A 82 8.29 16.90 7.88
C VAL A 82 9.09 15.78 7.22
N PHE A 83 9.32 14.70 7.97
CA PHE A 83 9.83 13.43 7.42
C PHE A 83 8.74 12.35 7.46
N ILE A 84 8.55 11.63 6.35
CA ILE A 84 7.59 10.53 6.24
C ILE A 84 8.32 9.27 5.79
N ALA A 85 8.05 8.14 6.44
CA ALA A 85 8.55 6.84 5.98
C ALA A 85 7.51 5.74 6.10
N SER A 86 7.48 4.81 5.14
CA SER A 86 6.54 3.69 5.14
C SER A 86 7.10 2.45 4.43
N LEU A 87 6.84 1.27 5.00
CA LEU A 87 7.19 -0.05 4.45
C LEU A 87 8.70 -0.27 4.18
N ILE A 88 9.56 0.28 5.03
CA ILE A 88 11.01 0.09 4.92
C ILE A 88 11.41 -1.20 5.65
N PHE A 89 11.58 -2.29 4.88
CA PHE A 89 11.91 -3.64 5.40
C PHE A 89 13.20 -4.23 4.87
N ILE A 90 14.09 -3.40 4.33
CA ILE A 90 15.36 -3.81 3.74
C ILE A 90 16.47 -3.29 4.67
N GLU A 91 17.22 -4.20 5.29
CA GLU A 91 18.08 -3.90 6.44
C GLU A 91 19.15 -2.84 6.13
N ASP A 92 19.90 -3.01 5.04
CA ASP A 92 20.95 -2.08 4.63
C ASP A 92 20.40 -0.68 4.33
N LEU A 93 19.22 -0.59 3.70
CA LEU A 93 18.57 0.68 3.39
C LEU A 93 17.90 1.31 4.61
N ALA A 94 17.37 0.49 5.53
CA ALA A 94 16.84 0.95 6.80
C ALA A 94 17.92 1.62 7.64
N GLU A 95 19.13 1.04 7.69
CA GLU A 95 20.29 1.62 8.37
C GLU A 95 20.70 2.96 7.75
N LYS A 96 20.73 3.07 6.41
CA LYS A 96 20.98 4.34 5.71
C LYS A 96 19.97 5.42 6.09
N VAL A 97 18.67 5.09 6.10
CA VAL A 97 17.62 6.05 6.48
C VAL A 97 17.79 6.51 7.93
N VAL A 98 18.08 5.58 8.85
CA VAL A 98 18.35 5.94 10.25
C VAL A 98 19.56 6.85 10.37
N ALA A 99 20.67 6.51 9.72
CA ALA A 99 21.90 7.29 9.77
C ALA A 99 21.73 8.74 9.24
N ALA A 100 20.87 8.93 8.25
CA ALA A 100 20.57 10.26 7.69
C ALA A 100 19.61 11.08 8.58
N VAL A 101 18.58 10.44 9.14
CA VAL A 101 17.47 11.14 9.81
C VAL A 101 17.69 11.31 11.31
N GLU A 102 18.29 10.34 12.00
CA GLU A 102 18.47 10.37 13.45
C GLU A 102 19.21 11.64 13.96
N PRO A 103 20.31 12.10 13.31
CA PRO A 103 21.00 13.32 13.74
C PRO A 103 20.15 14.60 13.60
N LEU A 104 19.17 14.58 12.70
CA LEU A 104 18.29 15.70 12.36
C LEU A 104 16.90 15.55 12.99
N ARG A 105 16.66 14.48 13.74
CA ARG A 105 15.35 14.15 14.30
C ARG A 105 14.80 15.28 15.16
N ASP A 106 15.66 15.97 15.89
CA ASP A 106 15.25 17.06 16.77
C ASP A 106 14.97 18.38 16.03
N SER A 107 15.58 18.61 14.86
CA SER A 107 15.30 19.77 14.01
C SER A 107 14.01 19.63 13.19
N LEU A 108 13.59 18.41 12.86
CA LEU A 108 12.30 18.15 12.20
C LEU A 108 11.13 18.56 13.11
N ASP A 109 10.13 19.27 12.60
CA ASP A 109 8.91 19.57 13.36
C ASP A 109 8.13 18.30 13.67
N VAL A 110 8.09 17.36 12.71
CA VAL A 110 7.43 16.06 12.85
C VAL A 110 8.08 15.00 11.95
N ALA A 111 8.26 13.80 12.49
CA ALA A 111 8.70 12.61 11.77
C ALA A 111 7.66 11.50 11.94
N VAL A 112 7.00 11.10 10.85
CA VAL A 112 5.95 10.07 10.86
C VAL A 112 6.46 8.83 10.15
N VAL A 113 6.64 7.74 10.89
CA VAL A 113 7.09 6.46 10.36
C VAL A 113 5.99 5.42 10.54
N PHE A 114 5.38 5.05 9.41
CA PHE A 114 4.43 3.95 9.25
C PHE A 114 5.15 2.60 9.14
N PRO A 115 4.45 1.45 9.10
CA PRO A 115 5.05 0.14 9.37
C PRO A 115 6.36 -0.13 8.63
N SER A 116 7.46 -0.16 9.38
CA SER A 116 8.83 -0.35 8.89
C SER A 116 9.67 -1.12 9.92
N MET A 117 10.94 -1.40 9.62
CA MET A 117 11.86 -2.04 10.57
C MET A 117 11.96 -1.26 11.89
N PRO A 118 12.20 -1.94 13.03
CA PRO A 118 12.27 -1.31 14.35
C PRO A 118 13.22 -0.12 14.44
N GLY A 119 14.35 -0.15 13.72
CA GLY A 119 15.29 0.97 13.64
C GLY A 119 14.64 2.24 13.09
N VAL A 120 13.98 2.13 11.94
CA VAL A 120 13.27 3.24 11.30
C VAL A 120 12.08 3.69 12.14
N MET A 121 11.33 2.75 12.72
CA MET A 121 10.18 3.06 13.59
C MET A 121 10.53 3.94 14.79
N ARG A 122 11.77 3.86 15.29
CA ARG A 122 12.27 4.71 16.39
C ARG A 122 12.44 6.18 15.98
N LEU A 123 12.51 6.48 14.69
CA LEU A 123 12.58 7.86 14.19
C LEU A 123 11.28 8.64 14.44
N ASN A 124 10.14 7.95 14.66
CA ASN A 124 8.85 8.59 14.96
C ASN A 124 8.98 9.68 16.03
N LYS A 125 8.53 10.88 15.68
CA LYS A 125 8.47 12.07 16.54
C LYS A 125 7.24 12.86 16.15
N MET A 126 6.22 12.88 17.00
CA MET A 126 5.03 13.71 16.78
C MET A 126 4.72 14.45 18.07
N GLY A 127 5.20 15.68 18.18
CA GLY A 127 5.18 16.43 19.44
C GLY A 127 5.87 15.64 20.55
N THR A 128 5.13 15.33 21.62
CA THR A 128 5.58 14.54 22.75
C THR A 128 5.48 13.03 22.53
N PHE A 129 4.81 12.56 21.48
CA PHE A 129 4.68 11.14 21.15
C PHE A 129 5.94 10.58 20.48
N SER A 130 6.37 9.41 20.97
CA SER A 130 7.41 8.59 20.34
C SER A 130 7.20 7.11 20.66
N MET A 131 7.71 6.22 19.79
CA MET A 131 7.59 4.76 19.98
C MET A 131 8.30 4.26 21.25
N ALA A 132 9.26 5.01 21.80
CA ALA A 132 9.90 4.69 23.08
C ALA A 132 8.89 4.63 24.25
N GLN A 133 7.79 5.38 24.17
CA GLN A 133 6.76 5.46 25.21
C GLN A 133 5.80 4.26 25.19
N LEU A 134 5.68 3.56 24.06
CA LEU A 134 4.80 2.40 23.91
C LEU A 134 5.45 1.10 24.44
N GLY A 135 6.73 1.12 24.82
CA GLY A 135 7.50 -0.04 25.29
C GLY A 135 7.87 -0.04 26.77
N GLN A 136 7.56 1.03 27.53
CA GLN A 136 7.97 1.15 28.94
C GLN A 136 6.92 0.67 29.97
N SER A 137 5.83 0.00 29.55
CA SER A 137 5.00 -0.70 30.53
C SER A 137 5.73 -1.96 31.03
N LYS A 138 6.43 -1.85 32.16
CA LYS A 138 6.83 -3.00 32.99
C LYS A 138 5.56 -3.69 33.53
N SER A 139 4.83 -4.39 32.67
CA SER A 139 3.67 -5.20 33.07
C SER A 139 3.66 -6.52 32.30
N ALA A 140 2.96 -7.51 32.85
CA ALA A 140 2.77 -8.86 32.31
C ALA A 140 2.35 -8.91 30.82
N ILE A 141 1.94 -7.77 30.24
CA ILE A 141 1.60 -7.57 28.83
C ILE A 141 2.85 -7.73 27.93
N GLY A 142 4.04 -7.33 28.37
CA GLY A 142 5.29 -7.45 27.60
C GLY A 142 5.70 -8.91 27.37
N GLU A 143 5.59 -9.76 28.41
CA GLU A 143 5.84 -11.20 28.30
C GLU A 143 4.73 -11.93 27.53
N PHE A 144 3.48 -11.49 27.66
CA PHE A 144 2.35 -12.03 26.92
C PHE A 144 2.47 -11.76 25.41
N MET A 145 2.94 -10.57 25.03
CA MET A 145 3.23 -10.20 23.65
C MET A 145 4.42 -10.99 23.08
N LYS A 146 5.47 -11.23 23.89
CA LYS A 146 6.63 -12.04 23.48
C LYS A 146 6.25 -13.50 23.17
N LYS A 147 5.45 -14.14 24.04
CA LYS A 147 4.95 -15.52 23.83
C LYS A 147 3.97 -15.66 22.66
N ARG A 148 3.26 -14.59 22.29
CA ARG A 148 2.33 -14.58 21.14
C ARG A 148 3.04 -14.29 19.82
N LYS A 149 4.16 -13.57 19.86
CA LYS A 149 5.05 -13.31 18.72
C LYS A 149 5.73 -14.59 18.20
N GLU A 150 5.94 -15.57 19.08
CA GLU A 150 6.48 -16.90 18.74
C GLU A 150 5.42 -17.88 18.19
N LYS A 151 4.12 -17.60 18.39
CA LYS A 151 3.00 -18.49 18.02
C LYS A 151 2.06 -17.95 16.95
N SER A 152 2.23 -16.71 16.48
CA SER A 152 1.38 -16.16 15.42
C SER A 152 2.23 -15.69 14.25
N GLY A 153 2.01 -16.29 13.08
CA GLY A 153 2.51 -15.81 11.78
C GLY A 153 1.88 -14.49 11.35
N SER A 154 1.43 -13.63 12.28
CA SER A 154 0.83 -12.36 11.92
C SER A 154 1.89 -11.42 11.37
N SER A 155 1.64 -10.85 10.18
CA SER A 155 2.52 -9.89 9.52
C SER A 155 2.78 -8.68 10.43
N PHE A 156 3.91 -8.00 10.27
CA PHE A 156 4.23 -6.79 11.04
C PHE A 156 3.13 -5.71 10.90
N GLN A 157 2.46 -5.67 9.75
CA GLN A 157 1.33 -4.81 9.46
C GLN A 157 0.08 -5.18 10.28
N ASP A 158 -0.25 -6.47 10.44
CA ASP A 158 -1.30 -6.90 11.39
C ASP A 158 -0.98 -6.45 12.82
N GLY A 159 0.31 -6.45 13.17
CA GLY A 159 0.80 -5.91 14.45
C GLY A 159 0.53 -4.43 14.63
N MET A 160 0.66 -3.64 13.56
CA MET A 160 0.39 -2.20 13.58
C MET A 160 -1.10 -1.87 13.51
N LEU A 161 -1.91 -2.64 12.76
CA LEU A 161 -3.37 -2.51 12.80
C LEU A 161 -3.90 -2.85 14.20
N LYS A 162 -3.35 -3.89 14.84
CA LYS A 162 -3.61 -4.16 16.26
C LYS A 162 -3.13 -3.02 17.15
N LEU A 163 -1.98 -2.40 16.86
CA LEU A 163 -1.51 -1.23 17.60
C LEU A 163 -2.53 -0.08 17.51
N LEU A 164 -3.03 0.25 16.31
CA LEU A 164 -4.11 1.24 16.14
C LEU A 164 -5.37 0.89 16.93
N GLN A 165 -5.79 -0.38 16.91
CA GLN A 165 -6.98 -0.83 17.66
C GLN A 165 -6.78 -0.83 19.18
N THR A 166 -5.53 -0.90 19.65
CA THR A 166 -5.19 -0.99 21.07
C THR A 166 -4.73 0.34 21.67
N LEU A 167 -4.18 1.25 20.87
CA LEU A 167 -3.75 2.59 21.25
C LEU A 167 -4.86 3.35 22.01
N PRO A 168 -6.14 3.40 21.56
CA PRO A 168 -7.23 4.06 22.29
C PRO A 168 -7.40 3.58 23.74
N LYS A 169 -7.14 2.29 23.99
CA LYS A 169 -7.25 1.69 25.34
C LYS A 169 -6.13 2.17 26.27
N VAL A 170 -4.98 2.53 25.71
CA VAL A 170 -3.80 3.02 26.43
C VAL A 170 -3.83 4.55 26.59
N LEU A 171 -4.45 5.28 25.65
CA LEU A 171 -4.55 6.75 25.67
C LEU A 171 -5.12 7.31 26.97
N LYS A 172 -6.06 6.61 27.63
CA LYS A 172 -6.68 7.05 28.89
C LYS A 172 -5.72 7.11 30.08
N TYR A 173 -4.52 6.52 29.96
CA TYR A 173 -3.49 6.51 31.00
C TYR A 173 -2.36 7.51 30.72
N LEU A 174 -2.39 8.22 29.60
CA LEU A 174 -1.39 9.22 29.24
C LEU A 174 -1.85 10.63 29.67
N PRO A 175 -0.91 11.52 30.03
CA PRO A 175 -1.20 12.95 30.16
C PRO A 175 -1.90 13.49 28.91
N ILE A 176 -2.78 14.49 29.08
CA ILE A 176 -3.66 15.01 28.01
C ILE A 176 -2.86 15.36 26.74
N ASP A 177 -1.75 16.08 26.88
CA ASP A 177 -0.93 16.50 25.74
C ASP A 177 -0.32 15.30 24.99
N LYS A 178 0.20 14.31 25.74
CA LYS A 178 0.73 13.06 25.17
C LYS A 178 -0.35 12.21 24.51
N ALA A 179 -1.56 12.19 25.10
CA ALA A 179 -2.69 11.50 24.55
C ALA A 179 -3.14 12.16 23.23
N GLN A 180 -3.12 13.50 23.15
CA GLN A 180 -3.46 14.23 21.94
C GLN A 180 -2.45 13.96 20.81
N ASP A 181 -1.16 13.97 21.10
CA ASP A 181 -0.13 13.63 20.11
C ASP A 181 -0.24 12.18 19.63
N ALA A 182 -0.51 11.24 20.53
CA ALA A 182 -0.76 9.85 20.15
C ALA A 182 -2.04 9.69 19.32
N ARG A 183 -3.10 10.47 19.59
CA ARG A 183 -4.30 10.55 18.72
C ARG A 183 -3.97 11.11 17.35
N ASN A 184 -3.18 12.17 17.29
CA ASN A 184 -2.77 12.75 16.01
C ASN A 184 -1.93 11.75 15.20
N PHE A 185 -1.09 10.93 15.85
CA PHE A 185 -0.37 9.84 15.16
C PHE A 185 -1.35 8.80 14.59
N MET A 186 -2.35 8.39 15.38
CA MET A 186 -3.41 7.50 14.88
C MET A 186 -4.17 8.09 13.70
N LEU A 187 -4.57 9.35 13.80
CA LEU A 187 -5.28 10.07 12.76
C LEU A 187 -4.44 10.16 11.48
N SER A 188 -3.15 10.48 11.64
CA SER A 188 -2.16 10.50 10.56
C SER A 188 -2.07 9.16 9.85
N PHE A 189 -2.13 8.06 10.62
CA PHE A 189 -2.07 6.72 10.08
C PHE A 189 -3.39 6.30 9.44
N GLN A 190 -4.53 6.80 9.91
CA GLN A 190 -5.83 6.59 9.26
C GLN A 190 -5.90 7.29 7.90
N TYR A 191 -5.43 8.55 7.79
CA TYR A 191 -5.30 9.19 6.48
C TYR A 191 -4.37 8.41 5.57
N TRP A 192 -3.21 7.99 6.08
CA TRP A 192 -2.26 7.20 5.31
C TRP A 192 -2.88 5.90 4.80
N LEU A 193 -3.48 5.10 5.67
CA LEU A 193 -4.22 3.89 5.26
C LEU A 193 -5.39 4.20 4.33
N GLY A 194 -5.96 5.40 4.41
CA GLY A 194 -6.97 5.89 3.50
C GLY A 194 -6.43 6.18 2.10
N GLY A 195 -5.16 6.55 1.94
CA GLY A 195 -4.37 6.60 0.70
C GLY A 195 -4.84 7.53 -0.43
N SER A 196 -6.10 7.95 -0.43
CA SER A 196 -6.68 8.82 -1.45
C SER A 196 -6.02 10.20 -1.42
N GLN A 197 -6.08 10.89 -2.56
CA GLN A 197 -5.59 12.26 -2.67
C GLN A 197 -6.15 13.15 -1.55
N GLU A 198 -7.46 13.10 -1.30
CA GLU A 198 -8.12 13.88 -0.24
C GLU A 198 -7.61 13.51 1.16
N ASN A 199 -7.43 12.23 1.45
CA ASN A 199 -6.87 11.81 2.73
C ASN A 199 -5.44 12.34 2.91
N LEU A 200 -4.61 12.28 1.88
CA LEU A 200 -3.24 12.76 1.93
C LEU A 200 -3.14 14.29 1.97
N GLU A 201 -4.09 15.01 1.35
CA GLU A 201 -4.23 16.46 1.52
C GLU A 201 -4.52 16.81 2.99
N ASN A 202 -5.53 16.17 3.58
CA ASN A 202 -5.90 16.38 4.98
C ASN A 202 -4.81 15.94 5.96
N PHE A 203 -4.06 14.89 5.64
CA PHE A 203 -2.87 14.47 6.38
C PHE A 203 -1.82 15.58 6.43
N LEU A 204 -1.44 16.14 5.28
CA LEU A 204 -0.43 17.21 5.22
C LEU A 204 -0.92 18.50 5.90
N LEU A 205 -2.20 18.85 5.73
CA LEU A 205 -2.81 20.00 6.39
C LEU A 205 -2.85 19.82 7.91
N MET A 206 -3.16 18.61 8.40
CA MET A 206 -3.15 18.28 9.83
C MET A 206 -1.74 18.39 10.43
N LEU A 207 -0.73 17.84 9.76
CA LEU A 207 0.66 17.97 10.20
C LEU A 207 1.11 19.45 10.23
N SER A 208 0.78 20.18 9.17
CA SER A 208 1.08 21.61 9.04
C SER A 208 0.46 22.41 10.19
N GLN A 209 -0.84 22.27 10.43
CA GLN A 209 -1.56 23.04 11.46
C GLN A 209 -1.11 22.67 12.88
N LYS A 210 -0.91 21.39 13.17
CA LYS A 210 -0.66 20.93 14.55
C LYS A 210 0.81 20.97 14.95
N TYR A 211 1.74 20.83 14.00
CA TYR A 211 3.17 20.64 14.32
C TYR A 211 4.09 21.68 13.70
N VAL A 212 3.86 22.11 12.46
CA VAL A 212 4.76 23.03 11.75
C VAL A 212 4.42 24.49 12.02
N PHE A 213 3.20 24.93 11.67
CA PHE A 213 2.73 26.31 11.82
C PHE A 213 1.71 26.44 12.95
N LYS A 214 2.14 26.08 14.17
CA LYS A 214 1.29 26.11 15.36
C LYS A 214 0.63 27.47 15.56
N GLY A 215 -0.68 27.48 15.77
CA GLY A 215 -1.46 28.70 16.01
C GLY A 215 -1.96 29.42 14.75
N GLN A 216 -1.68 28.91 13.54
CA GLN A 216 -2.37 29.36 12.34
C GLN A 216 -3.75 28.69 12.24
N GLU A 217 -4.76 29.29 12.88
CA GLU A 217 -6.16 28.81 12.87
C GLU A 217 -6.79 28.76 11.46
N GLN A 218 -6.15 29.37 10.47
CA GLN A 218 -6.63 29.47 9.09
C GLN A 218 -6.41 28.19 8.25
N LEU A 219 -5.65 27.20 8.77
CA LEU A 219 -5.52 25.89 8.13
C LEU A 219 -6.58 24.95 8.67
N THR A 220 -7.46 24.44 7.81
CA THR A 220 -8.48 23.46 8.20
C THR A 220 -8.22 22.13 7.51
N PHE A 221 -8.56 21.03 8.18
CA PHE A 221 -8.52 19.68 7.63
C PHE A 221 -9.79 18.93 8.04
N GLN A 222 -10.17 17.91 7.28
CA GLN A 222 -11.36 17.08 7.49
C GLN A 222 -10.95 15.69 7.98
N GLU A 223 -11.83 15.00 8.71
CA GLU A 223 -11.63 13.63 9.19
C GLU A 223 -11.32 12.63 8.05
N PRO A 224 -10.55 11.55 8.31
CA PRO A 224 -10.15 10.59 7.30
C PRO A 224 -11.34 9.80 6.75
N VAL A 225 -11.35 9.62 5.43
CA VAL A 225 -12.22 8.66 4.76
C VAL A 225 -11.60 7.27 4.92
N VAL A 226 -12.30 6.36 5.61
CA VAL A 226 -11.84 5.00 5.92
C VAL A 226 -12.45 4.00 4.95
N TYR A 227 -11.61 3.12 4.39
CA TYR A 227 -12.04 2.02 3.52
C TYR A 227 -11.91 0.68 4.23
N GLN A 228 -12.71 -0.32 3.83
CA GLN A 228 -12.67 -1.67 4.41
C GLN A 228 -11.25 -2.27 4.31
N ASP A 229 -10.86 -3.12 5.26
CA ASP A 229 -9.54 -3.76 5.24
C ASP A 229 -9.43 -4.83 4.16
N MET A 230 -10.49 -5.60 3.94
CA MET A 230 -10.60 -6.56 2.85
C MET A 230 -12.03 -6.55 2.31
N GLY A 231 -12.20 -6.98 1.07
CA GLY A 231 -13.50 -6.97 0.41
C GLY A 231 -13.40 -7.35 -1.06
N ILE A 232 -14.51 -7.14 -1.77
CA ILE A 232 -14.62 -7.30 -3.22
C ILE A 232 -14.76 -5.92 -3.85
N TRP A 233 -14.02 -5.67 -4.92
CA TRP A 233 -14.04 -4.44 -5.67
C TRP A 233 -14.41 -4.71 -7.13
N HIS A 234 -15.07 -3.75 -7.78
CA HIS A 234 -15.25 -3.75 -9.23
C HIS A 234 -15.27 -2.31 -9.73
N PRO A 235 -14.64 -2.00 -10.88
CA PRO A 235 -14.48 -0.62 -11.36
C PRO A 235 -15.81 0.11 -11.62
N LEU A 236 -16.85 -0.63 -11.99
CA LEU A 236 -18.20 -0.09 -12.24
C LEU A 236 -19.13 -0.14 -11.02
N ALA A 237 -18.68 -0.73 -9.89
CA ALA A 237 -19.51 -0.77 -8.70
C ALA A 237 -19.48 0.60 -7.98
N PRO A 238 -20.60 1.03 -7.37
CA PRO A 238 -20.66 2.29 -6.64
C PRO A 238 -19.87 2.25 -5.33
N SER A 239 -19.60 1.05 -4.81
CA SER A 239 -18.88 0.82 -3.54
C SER A 239 -18.23 -0.56 -3.53
N MET A 240 -17.28 -0.76 -2.62
CA MET A 240 -16.73 -2.07 -2.28
C MET A 240 -17.78 -2.91 -1.53
N PHE A 241 -17.67 -4.24 -1.63
CA PHE A 241 -18.55 -5.20 -0.96
C PHE A 241 -17.80 -5.97 0.14
N ASP A 242 -18.50 -6.29 1.22
CA ASP A 242 -18.00 -7.06 2.36
C ASP A 242 -18.41 -8.55 2.33
N ASP A 243 -19.26 -8.94 1.38
CA ASP A 243 -19.66 -10.32 1.15
C ASP A 243 -19.94 -10.64 -0.33
N VAL A 244 -19.79 -11.91 -0.69
CA VAL A 244 -19.98 -12.43 -2.07
C VAL A 244 -21.41 -12.26 -2.55
N LYS A 245 -22.40 -12.43 -1.68
CA LYS A 245 -23.82 -12.39 -2.06
C LYS A 245 -24.21 -10.97 -2.48
N GLY A 246 -23.77 -9.96 -1.74
CA GLY A 246 -23.93 -8.55 -2.08
C GLY A 246 -23.30 -8.23 -3.45
N TYR A 247 -22.07 -8.70 -3.66
CA TYR A 247 -21.37 -8.54 -4.94
C TYR A 247 -22.13 -9.20 -6.11
N LEU A 248 -22.49 -10.48 -5.99
CA LEU A 248 -23.18 -11.21 -7.06
C LEU A 248 -24.59 -10.68 -7.34
N ASN A 249 -25.32 -10.18 -6.33
CA ASN A 249 -26.60 -9.51 -6.54
C ASN A 249 -26.45 -8.26 -7.40
N TRP A 250 -25.44 -7.44 -7.10
CA TRP A 250 -25.11 -6.26 -7.92
C TRP A 250 -24.66 -6.67 -9.32
N TYR A 251 -23.77 -7.67 -9.41
CA TYR A 251 -23.24 -8.18 -10.69
C TYR A 251 -24.36 -8.66 -11.61
N ASN A 252 -25.30 -9.46 -11.09
CA ASN A 252 -26.44 -9.97 -11.86
C ASN A 252 -27.44 -8.87 -12.27
N ALA A 253 -27.49 -7.76 -11.52
CA ALA A 253 -28.33 -6.61 -11.83
C ALA A 253 -27.73 -5.67 -12.89
N ARG A 254 -26.44 -5.83 -13.26
CA ARG A 254 -25.79 -5.04 -14.32
C ARG A 254 -26.51 -5.20 -15.64
N THR A 255 -26.59 -4.11 -16.40
CA THR A 255 -27.26 -4.06 -17.71
C THR A 255 -26.28 -3.97 -18.88
N ASP A 256 -25.01 -3.75 -18.57
CA ASP A 256 -23.89 -3.57 -19.50
C ASP A 256 -23.17 -4.89 -19.87
N ILE A 257 -23.57 -6.02 -19.28
CA ILE A 257 -22.97 -7.35 -19.53
C ILE A 257 -23.99 -8.36 -20.09
N SER A 258 -23.51 -9.34 -20.85
CA SER A 258 -24.33 -10.45 -21.38
C SER A 258 -25.00 -11.25 -20.26
N SER A 259 -26.15 -11.88 -20.56
CA SER A 259 -26.75 -12.88 -19.67
C SER A 259 -25.83 -14.08 -19.43
N ASP A 260 -24.94 -14.39 -20.36
CA ASP A 260 -24.02 -15.52 -20.26
C ASP A 260 -23.09 -15.34 -19.06
N LEU A 261 -22.59 -14.12 -18.83
CA LEU A 261 -21.78 -13.74 -17.65
C LEU A 261 -22.54 -13.86 -16.32
N LYS A 262 -23.86 -14.03 -16.35
CA LYS A 262 -24.74 -14.20 -15.16
C LYS A 262 -25.12 -15.66 -14.92
N ASP A 263 -24.81 -16.55 -15.85
CA ASP A 263 -25.01 -17.99 -15.68
C ASP A 263 -24.06 -18.50 -14.58
N PRO A 264 -24.54 -19.22 -13.55
CA PRO A 264 -23.68 -19.87 -12.57
C PRO A 264 -22.59 -20.79 -13.17
N LEU A 265 -22.78 -21.28 -14.40
CA LEU A 265 -21.83 -22.11 -15.14
C LEU A 265 -20.82 -21.30 -15.97
N ALA A 266 -20.93 -19.97 -16.02
CA ALA A 266 -19.93 -19.12 -16.64
C ALA A 266 -18.60 -19.25 -15.91
N LEU A 267 -17.50 -19.29 -16.66
CA LEU A 267 -16.17 -19.30 -16.10
C LEU A 267 -15.99 -18.11 -15.16
N CYS A 268 -15.46 -18.35 -13.97
CA CYS A 268 -15.30 -17.34 -12.94
C CYS A 268 -13.82 -17.19 -12.54
N ILE A 269 -13.25 -16.02 -12.81
CA ILE A 269 -11.85 -15.72 -12.50
C ILE A 269 -11.77 -14.90 -11.22
N GLY A 270 -11.09 -15.44 -10.21
CA GLY A 270 -10.74 -14.71 -9.00
C GLY A 270 -9.50 -13.83 -9.22
N LEU A 271 -9.58 -12.54 -8.90
CA LEU A 271 -8.40 -11.66 -8.93
C LEU A 271 -7.97 -11.28 -7.51
N VAL A 272 -6.68 -11.35 -7.20
CA VAL A 272 -6.14 -10.88 -5.91
C VAL A 272 -5.45 -9.53 -6.12
N LEU A 273 -5.97 -8.50 -5.48
CA LEU A 273 -5.54 -7.11 -5.63
C LEU A 273 -4.91 -6.58 -4.34
N GLN A 274 -3.98 -5.64 -4.49
CA GLN A 274 -3.53 -4.82 -3.37
C GLN A 274 -4.47 -3.64 -3.16
N ARG A 275 -4.98 -3.46 -1.93
CA ARG A 275 -5.89 -2.36 -1.59
C ARG A 275 -5.27 -0.98 -1.85
N THR A 276 -3.96 -0.85 -1.73
CA THR A 276 -3.26 0.44 -1.86
C THR A 276 -3.44 1.07 -3.24
N HIS A 277 -3.52 0.28 -4.31
CA HIS A 277 -3.87 0.77 -5.65
C HIS A 277 -5.30 1.29 -5.75
N LEU A 278 -6.26 0.61 -5.10
CA LEU A 278 -7.67 1.02 -5.12
C LEU A 278 -7.89 2.34 -4.38
N VAL A 279 -7.30 2.48 -3.20
CA VAL A 279 -7.52 3.68 -2.37
C VAL A 279 -6.75 4.91 -2.87
N THR A 280 -5.63 4.71 -3.58
CA THR A 280 -4.88 5.79 -4.24
C THR A 280 -5.48 6.18 -5.60
N GLY A 281 -6.37 5.35 -6.16
CA GLY A 281 -6.91 5.51 -7.51
C GLY A 281 -5.88 5.23 -8.62
N ASP A 282 -4.85 4.45 -8.31
CA ASP A 282 -3.83 3.98 -9.26
C ASP A 282 -4.12 2.54 -9.70
N ASP A 283 -5.34 2.33 -10.20
CA ASP A 283 -5.95 1.03 -10.46
C ASP A 283 -6.23 0.77 -11.94
N ALA A 284 -5.75 1.62 -12.86
CA ALA A 284 -6.04 1.53 -14.29
C ALA A 284 -5.74 0.14 -14.91
N HIS A 285 -4.68 -0.51 -14.46
CA HIS A 285 -4.31 -1.87 -14.87
C HIS A 285 -5.23 -2.95 -14.29
N TYR A 286 -5.81 -2.73 -13.10
CA TYR A 286 -6.87 -3.59 -12.57
C TYR A 286 -8.18 -3.40 -13.35
N VAL A 287 -8.50 -2.17 -13.74
CA VAL A 287 -9.66 -1.90 -14.61
C VAL A 287 -9.51 -2.64 -15.93
N ALA A 288 -8.35 -2.53 -16.59
CA ALA A 288 -8.08 -3.15 -17.87
C ALA A 288 -8.24 -4.68 -17.84
N ILE A 289 -7.68 -5.36 -16.85
CA ILE A 289 -7.76 -6.82 -16.78
C ILE A 289 -9.16 -7.32 -16.38
N VAL A 290 -9.89 -6.59 -15.54
CA VAL A 290 -11.31 -6.91 -15.27
C VAL A 290 -12.11 -6.82 -16.56
N GLN A 291 -11.94 -5.73 -17.31
CA GLN A 291 -12.65 -5.53 -18.59
C GLN A 291 -12.30 -6.60 -19.61
N GLU A 292 -11.02 -7.00 -19.71
CA GLU A 292 -10.60 -8.06 -20.65
C GLU A 292 -11.26 -9.40 -20.31
N PHE A 293 -11.26 -9.81 -19.04
CA PHE A 293 -11.95 -11.04 -18.64
C PHE A 293 -13.45 -11.02 -18.92
N GLU A 294 -14.12 -9.90 -18.64
CA GLU A 294 -15.55 -9.75 -18.93
C GLU A 294 -15.82 -9.78 -20.44
N ALA A 295 -14.97 -9.15 -21.25
CA ALA A 295 -15.06 -9.18 -22.71
C ALA A 295 -14.85 -10.60 -23.27
N MET A 296 -14.03 -11.41 -22.61
CA MET A 296 -13.82 -12.83 -22.92
C MET A 296 -14.95 -13.75 -22.40
N GLY A 297 -15.95 -13.20 -21.70
CA GLY A 297 -17.11 -13.94 -21.21
C GLY A 297 -16.92 -14.60 -19.84
N ALA A 298 -15.88 -14.23 -19.09
CA ALA A 298 -15.69 -14.69 -17.71
C ALA A 298 -16.29 -13.71 -16.70
N ARG A 299 -16.99 -14.26 -15.71
CA ARG A 299 -17.31 -13.54 -14.48
C ARG A 299 -16.02 -13.27 -13.74
N VAL A 300 -15.90 -12.10 -13.11
CA VAL A 300 -14.70 -11.74 -12.35
C VAL A 300 -15.07 -11.49 -10.90
N ILE A 301 -14.25 -11.97 -9.95
CA ILE A 301 -14.36 -11.63 -8.52
C ILE A 301 -13.03 -11.03 -8.05
N PRO A 302 -12.88 -9.69 -8.09
CA PRO A 302 -11.66 -9.03 -7.63
C PRO A 302 -11.69 -8.80 -6.12
N ILE A 303 -10.87 -9.53 -5.38
CA ILE A 303 -10.72 -9.41 -3.93
C ILE A 303 -9.51 -8.56 -3.59
N PHE A 304 -9.56 -7.84 -2.47
CA PHE A 304 -8.42 -7.08 -1.98
C PHE A 304 -8.19 -7.29 -0.49
N ALA A 305 -6.97 -7.00 -0.03
CA ALA A 305 -6.64 -6.81 1.37
C ALA A 305 -5.70 -5.61 1.56
N GLY A 306 -5.82 -4.95 2.71
CA GLY A 306 -4.93 -3.91 3.18
C GLY A 306 -3.63 -4.48 3.74
N GLY A 307 -3.70 -5.66 4.37
CA GLY A 307 -2.55 -6.40 4.86
C GLY A 307 -1.79 -7.19 3.80
N LEU A 308 -0.70 -7.84 4.21
CA LEU A 308 0.09 -8.77 3.39
C LEU A 308 -0.37 -10.23 3.53
N ASP A 309 -1.57 -10.48 4.05
CA ASP A 309 -2.13 -11.82 4.21
C ASP A 309 -3.38 -11.96 3.34
N PHE A 310 -3.18 -12.31 2.08
CA PHE A 310 -4.25 -12.46 1.08
C PHE A 310 -4.96 -13.81 1.18
N SER A 311 -4.51 -14.72 2.07
CA SER A 311 -5.23 -15.97 2.32
C SER A 311 -6.59 -15.72 2.96
N LYS A 312 -6.72 -14.66 3.77
CA LYS A 312 -7.98 -14.28 4.43
C LYS A 312 -9.09 -13.94 3.42
N PRO A 313 -8.91 -12.99 2.48
CA PRO A 313 -9.93 -12.72 1.48
C PRO A 313 -10.14 -13.90 0.52
N VAL A 314 -9.12 -14.70 0.20
CA VAL A 314 -9.30 -15.93 -0.59
C VAL A 314 -10.26 -16.89 0.10
N GLU A 315 -10.03 -17.22 1.37
CA GLU A 315 -10.90 -18.14 2.12
C GLU A 315 -12.30 -17.57 2.37
N THR A 316 -12.44 -16.24 2.42
CA THR A 316 -13.72 -15.56 2.70
C THR A 316 -14.58 -15.40 1.45
N PHE A 317 -13.95 -15.09 0.30
CA PHE A 317 -14.66 -14.64 -0.90
C PHE A 317 -14.58 -15.59 -2.08
N PHE A 318 -13.65 -16.54 -2.10
CA PHE A 318 -13.56 -17.55 -3.18
C PHE A 318 -14.11 -18.92 -2.78
N LEU A 319 -14.50 -19.11 -1.53
CA LEU A 319 -15.11 -20.33 -1.04
C LEU A 319 -16.53 -20.05 -0.56
N GLU A 320 -17.48 -20.85 -1.01
CA GLU A 320 -18.83 -20.90 -0.45
C GLU A 320 -18.87 -21.91 0.69
N VAL A 321 -19.34 -21.47 1.86
CA VAL A 321 -19.54 -22.36 3.01
C VAL A 321 -20.79 -23.21 2.77
N GLY A 322 -20.57 -24.46 2.39
CA GLY A 322 -21.65 -25.44 2.20
C GLY A 322 -22.38 -25.82 3.51
N PRO A 323 -23.44 -26.63 3.40
CA PRO A 323 -24.14 -27.19 4.56
C PRO A 323 -23.18 -27.90 5.53
N LYS A 324 -23.48 -27.87 6.83
CA LYS A 324 -22.65 -28.50 7.88
C LYS A 324 -22.27 -29.94 7.50
N GLY A 325 -20.96 -30.19 7.42
CA GLY A 325 -20.40 -31.52 7.11
C GLY A 325 -19.91 -31.70 5.67
N LEU A 326 -20.17 -30.74 4.78
CA LEU A 326 -19.59 -30.70 3.43
C LEU A 326 -18.37 -29.77 3.40
N ALA A 327 -17.39 -30.12 2.56
CA ALA A 327 -16.25 -29.24 2.30
C ALA A 327 -16.73 -27.94 1.61
N PRO A 328 -16.09 -26.79 1.89
CA PRO A 328 -16.35 -25.56 1.14
C PRO A 328 -16.12 -25.79 -0.35
N LEU A 329 -16.96 -25.19 -1.19
CA LEU A 329 -16.84 -25.28 -2.64
C LEU A 329 -16.22 -24.00 -3.19
N PRO A 330 -15.24 -24.09 -4.12
CA PRO A 330 -14.74 -22.91 -4.80
C PRO A 330 -15.84 -22.31 -5.68
N ILE A 331 -15.92 -20.98 -5.69
CA ILE A 331 -16.80 -20.21 -6.60
C ILE A 331 -16.02 -19.57 -7.77
N VAL A 332 -14.74 -19.91 -7.88
CA VAL A 332 -13.81 -19.47 -8.93
C VAL A 332 -13.18 -20.69 -9.57
N ASP A 333 -12.94 -20.64 -10.87
CA ASP A 333 -12.33 -21.71 -11.65
C ASP A 333 -10.81 -21.56 -11.73
N ALA A 334 -10.31 -20.32 -11.70
CA ALA A 334 -8.88 -19.99 -11.62
C ALA A 334 -8.68 -18.70 -10.83
N VAL A 335 -7.47 -18.53 -10.28
CA VAL A 335 -7.07 -17.31 -9.56
C VAL A 335 -5.86 -16.67 -10.22
N VAL A 336 -5.94 -15.36 -10.46
CA VAL A 336 -4.81 -14.54 -10.91
C VAL A 336 -4.50 -13.51 -9.83
N SER A 337 -3.37 -13.67 -9.16
CA SER A 337 -2.86 -12.67 -8.22
C SER A 337 -2.13 -11.58 -8.98
N LEU A 338 -2.55 -10.32 -8.80
CA LEU A 338 -1.94 -9.15 -9.43
C LEU A 338 -1.03 -8.40 -8.46
N THR A 339 -0.74 -9.00 -7.31
CA THR A 339 0.06 -8.37 -6.25
C THR A 339 1.56 -8.41 -6.55
N GLY A 340 2.01 -9.37 -7.37
CA GLY A 340 3.44 -9.64 -7.60
C GLY A 340 4.22 -10.06 -6.37
N PHE A 341 3.54 -10.55 -5.31
CA PHE A 341 4.16 -11.03 -4.07
C PHE A 341 3.59 -12.39 -3.66
N ALA A 342 4.18 -13.00 -2.61
CA ALA A 342 3.61 -14.18 -1.96
C ALA A 342 2.15 -13.93 -1.55
N LEU A 343 1.34 -14.99 -1.54
CA LEU A 343 -0.04 -14.92 -1.06
C LEU A 343 -0.10 -14.55 0.43
N VAL A 344 0.89 -15.01 1.21
CA VAL A 344 0.99 -14.71 2.65
C VAL A 344 2.38 -14.21 3.00
N GLY A 345 2.45 -12.96 3.40
CA GLY A 345 3.64 -12.27 3.89
C GLY A 345 4.21 -11.25 2.91
N GLY A 346 5.19 -10.48 3.40
CA GLY A 346 5.87 -9.45 2.63
C GLY A 346 7.25 -9.86 2.14
N PRO A 347 7.96 -9.00 1.40
CA PRO A 347 9.31 -9.27 0.89
C PRO A 347 10.33 -9.74 1.94
N ALA A 348 10.17 -9.30 3.20
CA ALA A 348 11.07 -9.66 4.29
C ALA A 348 10.67 -10.92 5.08
N LYS A 349 9.39 -11.33 5.04
CA LYS A 349 8.91 -12.50 5.77
C LYS A 349 7.65 -13.07 5.13
N GLN A 350 7.77 -14.27 4.59
CA GLN A 350 6.73 -15.05 3.92
C GLN A 350 6.27 -16.23 4.78
N ASP A 351 5.04 -16.68 4.60
CA ASP A 351 4.46 -17.88 5.22
C ASP A 351 3.89 -18.81 4.13
N HIS A 352 4.80 -19.38 3.35
CA HIS A 352 4.47 -20.34 2.28
C HIS A 352 3.63 -21.54 2.77
N PRO A 353 3.88 -22.13 3.96
CA PRO A 353 3.03 -23.21 4.46
C PRO A 353 1.56 -22.81 4.57
N LYS A 354 1.27 -21.60 5.08
CA LYS A 354 -0.11 -21.07 5.14
C LYS A 354 -0.68 -20.79 3.75
N ALA A 355 0.11 -20.20 2.85
CA ALA A 355 -0.30 -19.98 1.46
C ALA A 355 -0.70 -21.30 0.76
N ILE A 356 0.16 -22.31 0.86
CA ILE A 356 -0.08 -23.65 0.29
C ILE A 356 -1.32 -24.30 0.90
N GLU A 357 -1.54 -24.18 2.21
CA GLU A 357 -2.74 -24.70 2.86
C GLU A 357 -4.01 -24.08 2.27
N THR A 358 -4.06 -22.75 2.17
CA THR A 358 -5.20 -22.03 1.59
C THR A 358 -5.40 -22.37 0.10
N LEU A 359 -4.34 -22.36 -0.71
CA LEU A 359 -4.43 -22.69 -2.14
C LEU A 359 -4.82 -24.15 -2.39
N LYS A 360 -4.37 -25.09 -1.55
CA LYS A 360 -4.81 -26.50 -1.63
C LYS A 360 -6.28 -26.70 -1.25
N LYS A 361 -6.81 -25.90 -0.31
CA LYS A 361 -8.24 -25.91 0.01
C LYS A 361 -9.08 -25.38 -1.15
N LEU A 362 -8.60 -24.32 -1.81
CA LEU A 362 -9.26 -23.75 -2.99
C LEU A 362 -9.19 -24.70 -4.19
N ASN A 363 -8.03 -25.34 -4.39
CA ASN A 363 -7.78 -26.36 -5.41
C ASN A 363 -8.08 -25.92 -6.86
N CYS A 364 -7.75 -24.67 -7.18
CA CYS A 364 -7.84 -24.09 -8.53
C CYS A 364 -6.43 -23.68 -9.03
N PRO A 365 -6.22 -23.53 -10.35
CA PRO A 365 -4.99 -22.96 -10.89
C PRO A 365 -4.71 -21.57 -10.27
N TYR A 366 -3.47 -21.37 -9.81
CA TYR A 366 -3.02 -20.11 -9.21
C TYR A 366 -1.93 -19.49 -10.09
N MET A 367 -2.26 -18.39 -10.74
CA MET A 367 -1.37 -17.59 -11.56
C MET A 367 -0.95 -16.32 -10.83
N VAL A 368 0.24 -15.81 -11.14
CA VAL A 368 0.71 -14.53 -10.59
C VAL A 368 1.16 -13.63 -11.71
N ALA A 369 0.52 -12.47 -11.84
CA ALA A 369 0.92 -11.42 -12.76
C ALA A 369 1.64 -10.30 -12.00
N LEU A 370 2.70 -9.76 -12.61
CA LEU A 370 3.66 -8.89 -11.94
C LEU A 370 3.46 -7.43 -12.34
N PRO A 371 3.10 -6.53 -11.41
CA PRO A 371 3.32 -5.11 -11.62
C PRO A 371 4.82 -4.80 -11.50
N LEU A 372 5.37 -3.96 -12.39
CA LEU A 372 6.75 -3.49 -12.27
C LEU A 372 6.86 -2.51 -11.09
N VAL A 373 7.44 -2.99 -10.00
CA VAL A 373 7.55 -2.21 -8.75
C VAL A 373 8.77 -1.28 -8.78
N PHE A 374 9.91 -1.75 -9.27
CA PHE A 374 11.17 -1.00 -9.20
C PHE A 374 11.55 -0.36 -10.54
N GLN A 375 11.20 -0.97 -11.67
CA GLN A 375 11.38 -0.38 -13.00
C GLN A 375 10.16 0.42 -13.43
N THR A 376 10.40 1.44 -14.27
CA THR A 376 9.38 2.03 -15.14
C THR A 376 9.11 1.10 -16.33
N THR A 377 8.01 1.36 -17.05
CA THR A 377 7.70 0.62 -18.27
C THR A 377 8.84 0.75 -19.28
N GLU A 378 9.33 1.98 -19.48
CA GLU A 378 10.39 2.29 -20.45
C GLU A 378 11.72 1.64 -20.06
N GLU A 379 12.06 1.60 -18.76
CA GLU A 379 13.26 0.90 -18.29
C GLU A 379 13.19 -0.61 -18.51
N TRP A 380 12.00 -1.20 -18.43
CA TRP A 380 11.82 -2.62 -18.71
C TRP A 380 11.85 -2.91 -20.21
N GLU A 381 11.16 -2.12 -21.03
CA GLU A 381 11.13 -2.29 -22.50
C GLU A 381 12.53 -2.16 -23.13
N ASN A 382 13.35 -1.26 -22.61
CA ASN A 382 14.73 -1.04 -23.09
C ASN A 382 15.75 -1.98 -22.43
N SER A 383 15.33 -2.91 -21.57
CA SER A 383 16.24 -3.82 -20.85
C SER A 383 16.46 -5.12 -21.63
N ASP A 384 17.71 -5.38 -22.02
CA ASP A 384 18.13 -6.66 -22.61
C ASP A 384 17.90 -7.86 -21.68
N LEU A 385 17.85 -7.61 -20.37
CA LEU A 385 17.65 -8.63 -19.32
C LEU A 385 16.17 -8.77 -18.90
N GLY A 386 15.29 -7.88 -19.36
CA GLY A 386 13.93 -7.76 -18.84
C GLY A 386 13.91 -7.25 -17.40
N LEU A 387 13.40 -8.07 -16.47
CA LEU A 387 13.26 -7.72 -15.06
C LEU A 387 14.63 -7.53 -14.40
N HIS A 388 14.72 -6.49 -13.57
CA HIS A 388 15.87 -6.28 -12.70
C HIS A 388 16.05 -7.48 -11.75
N PRO A 389 17.28 -7.94 -11.46
CA PRO A 389 17.51 -9.15 -10.65
C PRO A 389 16.80 -9.17 -9.28
N ILE A 390 16.66 -8.00 -8.64
CA ILE A 390 15.91 -7.86 -7.38
C ILE A 390 14.40 -8.11 -7.60
N GLN A 391 13.83 -7.63 -8.71
CA GLN A 391 12.43 -7.94 -9.06
C GLN A 391 12.26 -9.42 -9.36
N VAL A 392 13.21 -10.06 -10.06
CA VAL A 392 13.15 -11.51 -10.30
C VAL A 392 13.13 -12.26 -8.96
N ALA A 393 14.04 -11.94 -8.03
CA ALA A 393 14.07 -12.60 -6.73
C ALA A 393 12.77 -12.39 -5.92
N LEU A 394 12.21 -11.17 -5.93
CA LEU A 394 11.07 -10.83 -5.09
C LEU A 394 9.70 -11.15 -5.69
N GLN A 395 9.57 -11.04 -7.00
CA GLN A 395 8.29 -11.11 -7.72
C GLN A 395 8.14 -12.38 -8.55
N VAL A 396 9.23 -13.07 -8.90
CA VAL A 396 9.18 -14.35 -9.63
C VAL A 396 9.44 -15.51 -8.66
N ALA A 397 10.62 -15.54 -8.04
CA ALA A 397 11.06 -16.70 -7.25
C ALA A 397 10.21 -16.92 -5.99
N ILE A 398 9.73 -15.86 -5.34
CA ILE A 398 8.91 -15.96 -4.12
C ILE A 398 7.53 -16.57 -4.43
N PRO A 399 6.75 -16.06 -5.42
CA PRO A 399 5.47 -16.68 -5.76
C PRO A 399 5.59 -18.11 -6.31
N GLU A 400 6.70 -18.48 -6.96
CA GLU A 400 6.95 -19.88 -7.35
C GLU A 400 6.94 -20.84 -6.15
N LEU A 401 7.37 -20.39 -4.96
CA LEU A 401 7.33 -21.18 -3.73
C LEU A 401 5.89 -21.43 -3.22
N ASP A 402 4.93 -20.57 -3.60
CA ASP A 402 3.50 -20.79 -3.34
C ASP A 402 2.86 -21.74 -4.38
N GLY A 403 3.61 -22.14 -5.41
CA GLY A 403 3.10 -22.94 -6.53
C GLY A 403 2.44 -22.10 -7.64
N ALA A 404 2.77 -20.81 -7.72
CA ALA A 404 2.26 -19.94 -8.77
C ALA A 404 2.76 -20.33 -10.16
N ILE A 405 1.88 -20.16 -11.15
CA ILE A 405 2.15 -20.45 -12.55
C ILE A 405 2.33 -19.14 -13.31
N GLU A 406 3.23 -19.16 -14.30
CA GLU A 406 3.37 -18.15 -15.35
C GLU A 406 3.48 -16.69 -14.87
N PRO A 407 4.65 -16.28 -14.34
CA PRO A 407 4.93 -14.91 -13.98
C PRO A 407 5.01 -14.02 -15.23
N ILE A 408 3.92 -13.34 -15.57
CA ILE A 408 3.84 -12.40 -16.69
C ILE A 408 3.73 -10.99 -16.14
N ILE A 409 4.47 -10.05 -16.72
CA ILE A 409 4.36 -8.64 -16.36
C ILE A 409 3.00 -8.12 -16.81
N LEU A 410 2.23 -7.50 -15.92
CA LEU A 410 0.91 -6.93 -16.20
C LEU A 410 0.98 -5.44 -16.54
N SER A 411 1.71 -4.71 -15.71
CA SER A 411 1.69 -3.25 -15.69
C SER A 411 3.07 -2.71 -15.34
N GLY A 412 3.32 -1.48 -15.79
CA GLY A 412 4.51 -0.73 -15.42
C GLY A 412 4.18 0.71 -15.10
N ARG A 413 5.13 1.40 -14.47
CA ARG A 413 4.94 2.81 -14.11
C ARG A 413 5.37 3.70 -15.25
N ASP A 414 4.56 4.71 -15.52
CA ASP A 414 4.91 5.84 -16.36
C ASP A 414 6.05 6.65 -15.73
N GLY A 415 7.14 6.87 -16.47
CA GLY A 415 8.30 7.60 -15.94
C GLY A 415 8.01 9.05 -15.53
N ALA A 416 6.99 9.69 -16.12
CA ALA A 416 6.67 11.10 -15.88
C ALA A 416 5.68 11.31 -14.72
N THR A 417 4.67 10.46 -14.61
CA THR A 417 3.58 10.59 -13.64
C THR A 417 3.70 9.62 -12.47
N GLY A 418 4.47 8.54 -12.63
CA GLY A 418 4.61 7.46 -11.64
C GLY A 418 3.38 6.58 -11.50
N LYS A 419 2.33 6.79 -12.31
CA LYS A 419 1.10 6.00 -12.30
C LYS A 419 1.31 4.67 -13.01
N ALA A 420 0.59 3.64 -12.57
CA ALA A 420 0.57 2.35 -13.21
C ALA A 420 -0.22 2.39 -14.53
N ILE A 421 0.39 1.88 -15.59
CA ILE A 421 -0.20 1.73 -16.92
C ILE A 421 -0.33 0.23 -17.23
N ALA A 422 -1.47 -0.15 -17.78
CA ALA A 422 -1.71 -1.50 -18.29
C ALA A 422 -0.95 -1.71 -19.60
N LEU A 423 -0.31 -2.87 -19.77
CA LEU A 423 0.31 -3.27 -21.03
C LEU A 423 -0.67 -4.17 -21.78
N GLN A 424 -1.27 -3.66 -22.87
CA GLN A 424 -2.40 -4.32 -23.55
C GLN A 424 -2.07 -5.75 -24.00
N ASP A 425 -0.93 -5.96 -24.64
CA ASP A 425 -0.46 -7.29 -25.08
C ASP A 425 -0.33 -8.28 -23.90
N ARG A 426 0.03 -7.76 -22.72
CA ARG A 426 0.16 -8.56 -21.51
C ARG A 426 -1.16 -8.85 -20.85
N VAL A 427 -2.06 -7.88 -20.79
CA VAL A 427 -3.44 -8.08 -20.32
C VAL A 427 -4.10 -9.20 -21.14
N GLU A 428 -4.02 -9.13 -22.46
CA GLU A 428 -4.53 -10.17 -23.36
C GLU A 428 -3.88 -11.53 -23.10
N THR A 429 -2.55 -11.57 -22.97
CA THR A 429 -1.83 -12.85 -22.72
C THR A 429 -2.24 -13.48 -21.39
N ILE A 430 -2.33 -12.69 -20.31
CA ILE A 430 -2.72 -13.17 -18.99
C ILE A 430 -4.16 -13.69 -19.05
N SER A 431 -5.08 -12.91 -19.61
CA SER A 431 -6.48 -13.28 -19.70
C SER A 431 -6.68 -14.53 -20.55
N GLN A 432 -6.05 -14.61 -21.74
CA GLN A 432 -6.15 -15.80 -22.59
C GLN A 432 -5.68 -17.09 -21.92
N ARG A 433 -4.65 -17.02 -21.10
CA ARG A 433 -4.11 -18.20 -20.41
C ARG A 433 -4.92 -18.59 -19.19
N ALA A 434 -5.41 -17.63 -18.42
CA ALA A 434 -6.31 -17.91 -17.30
C ALA A 434 -7.68 -18.47 -17.76
N MET A 435 -8.09 -18.18 -19.00
CA MET A 435 -9.32 -18.70 -19.61
C MET A 435 -9.18 -20.13 -20.17
N LYS A 436 -7.96 -20.68 -20.25
CA LYS A 436 -7.66 -22.00 -20.83
C LYS A 436 -7.45 -23.04 -19.74
#